data_AF-A0A958Q8K5-F1
#
_entry.id   AF-A0A958Q8K5-F1
#
_cell.length_a   1.000
_cell.length_b   1.000
_cell.length_c   1.000
_cell.angle_alpha   90.00
_cell.angle_beta   90.00
_cell.angle_gamma   90.00
#
_symmetry.space_group_name_H-M   'P 1'
#
loop_
_entity.id
_entity.type
_entity.pdbx_description
1 polymer ?
#
loop_
_entity_poly.entity_id
_entity_poly.type
_entity_poly.pdbx_seq_one_letter_code
_entity_poly.pdbx_strand_id
1 'polypeptide(L)'
;MSDGKKVERILARLLRPALKLCLRHSMKLTELLELIKRELVEIATEQLEHDGEKVSGSRIAVMTGVHRKDVARFQRAVPKEKPK
;
A
#
# COMPACT_ATOMS: atom_id res chain seq x y z
N MET A 1 8.33 1.35 23.56
CA MET A 1 9.27 1.00 22.46
C MET A 1 9.34 -0.50 22.11
N SER A 2 8.62 -1.40 22.81
CA SER A 2 8.72 -2.86 22.57
C SER A 2 7.75 -3.40 21.49
N ASP A 3 6.64 -2.70 21.21
CA ASP A 3 5.59 -3.20 20.33
C ASP A 3 5.91 -3.08 18.83
N GLY A 4 6.63 -2.03 18.42
CA GLY A 4 7.06 -1.86 17.03
C GLY A 4 7.91 -3.03 16.52
N LYS A 5 8.84 -3.52 17.34
CA LYS A 5 9.67 -4.69 17.01
C LYS A 5 8.88 -6.01 16.96
N LYS A 6 7.78 -6.12 17.71
CA LYS A 6 6.89 -7.29 17.64
C LYS A 6 6.09 -7.29 16.34
N VAL A 7 5.51 -6.14 15.98
CA VAL A 7 4.75 -5.97 14.73
C VAL A 7 5.64 -6.21 13.52
N GLU A 8 6.84 -5.63 13.49
CA GLU A 8 7.82 -5.85 12.43
C GLU A 8 8.13 -7.34 12.23
N ARG A 9 8.36 -8.08 13.33
CA ARG A 9 8.64 -9.52 13.26
C ARG A 9 7.47 -10.32 12.72
N ILE A 10 6.24 -9.98 13.13
CA ILE A 10 5.02 -10.65 12.65
C ILE A 10 4.85 -10.38 11.15
N LEU A 11 4.96 -9.12 10.72
CA LEU A 11 4.87 -8.73 9.32
C LEU A 11 5.97 -9.40 8.48
N ALA A 12 7.21 -9.45 8.96
CA ALA A 12 8.29 -10.15 8.26
C ALA A 12 7.97 -11.64 8.07
N ARG A 13 7.33 -12.28 9.05
CA ARG A 13 6.88 -13.68 8.95
C ARG A 13 5.77 -13.87 7.92
N LEU A 14 4.82 -12.93 7.86
CA LEU A 14 3.70 -12.95 6.90
C LEU A 14 4.17 -12.65 5.47
N LEU A 15 5.09 -11.71 5.31
CA LEU A 15 5.60 -11.29 4.00
C LEU A 15 6.58 -12.30 3.42
N ARG A 16 7.36 -13.02 4.24
CA ARG A 16 8.37 -13.99 3.77
C ARG A 16 7.84 -15.00 2.74
N PRO A 17 6.68 -15.67 2.91
CA PRO A 17 6.14 -16.55 1.87
C PRO A 17 5.75 -15.81 0.59
N ALA A 18 5.17 -14.61 0.67
CA ALA A 18 4.84 -13.81 -0.51
C ALA A 18 6.11 -13.39 -1.28
N LEU A 19 7.15 -12.95 -0.57
CA LEU A 19 8.45 -12.60 -1.16
C LEU A 19 9.12 -13.80 -1.82
N LYS A 20 9.00 -15.01 -1.25
CA LYS A 20 9.47 -16.25 -1.89
C LYS A 20 8.76 -16.51 -3.22
N LEU A 21 7.46 -16.23 -3.30
CA LEU A 21 6.71 -16.34 -4.54
C LEU A 21 7.21 -15.33 -5.58
N CYS A 22 7.39 -14.07 -5.19
CA CYS A 22 7.96 -13.03 -6.05
C CYS A 22 9.32 -13.46 -6.64
N LEU A 23 10.21 -14.00 -5.81
CA LEU A 23 11.53 -14.49 -6.27
C LEU A 23 11.43 -15.69 -7.21
N ARG A 24 10.50 -16.62 -6.96
CA ARG A 24 10.27 -17.78 -7.85
C ARG A 24 9.84 -17.35 -9.25
N HIS A 25 9.13 -16.23 -9.35
CA HIS A 25 8.67 -15.66 -10.61
C HIS A 25 9.58 -14.56 -11.16
N SER A 26 10.82 -14.44 -10.66
CA SER A 26 11.81 -13.45 -11.13
C SER A 26 11.34 -12.00 -11.05
N MET A 27 10.42 -11.68 -10.12
CA MET A 27 9.93 -10.32 -9.92
C MET A 27 11.04 -9.44 -9.37
N LYS A 28 11.27 -8.28 -10.01
CA LYS A 28 12.27 -7.31 -9.59
C LYS A 28 11.76 -6.54 -8.37
N LEU A 29 12.69 -6.07 -7.54
CA LEU A 29 12.37 -5.24 -6.38
C LEU A 29 11.53 -4.00 -6.76
N THR A 30 11.83 -3.38 -7.91
CA THR A 30 11.08 -2.21 -8.39
C THR A 30 9.62 -2.52 -8.68
N GLU A 31 9.31 -3.70 -9.24
CA GLU A 31 7.94 -4.14 -9.54
C GLU A 31 7.17 -4.45 -8.26
N LEU A 32 7.83 -5.10 -7.30
CA LEU A 32 7.27 -5.35 -5.98
C LEU A 32 6.98 -4.05 -5.22
N LEU A 33 7.93 -3.10 -5.22
CA LEU A 33 7.73 -1.81 -4.55
C LEU A 33 6.59 -1.02 -5.19
N GLU A 34 6.46 -1.08 -6.52
CA GLU A 34 5.36 -0.47 -7.24
C GLU A 34 4.00 -1.06 -6.83
N LEU A 35 3.91 -2.39 -6.75
CA LEU A 35 2.74 -3.12 -6.25
C LEU A 35 2.40 -2.66 -4.83
N ILE A 36 3.36 -2.73 -3.90
CA ILE A 36 3.14 -2.37 -2.49
C ILE A 36 2.65 -0.91 -2.35
N LYS A 37 3.28 0.03 -3.06
CA LYS A 37 2.87 1.45 -3.00
C LYS A 37 1.42 1.63 -3.48
N ARG A 38 1.02 0.93 -4.55
CA ARG A 38 -0.34 0.99 -5.06
C ARG A 38 -1.33 0.46 -4.03
N GLU A 39 -1.09 -0.74 -3.49
CA GLU A 39 -1.99 -1.33 -2.48
C GLU A 39 -2.08 -0.46 -1.20
N LEU A 40 -0.96 0.15 -0.77
CA LEU A 40 -0.96 1.10 0.36
C LEU A 40 -1.81 2.33 0.08
N VAL A 41 -1.76 2.87 -1.15
CA VAL A 41 -2.59 4.01 -1.55
C VAL A 41 -4.07 3.64 -1.59
N GLU A 42 -4.41 2.43 -2.03
CA GLU A 42 -5.79 1.94 -2.05
C GLU A 42 -6.36 1.78 -0.63
N ILE A 43 -5.66 1.04 0.23
CA ILE A 43 -6.06 0.85 1.64
C ILE A 43 -6.22 2.19 2.35
N ALA A 44 -5.31 3.13 2.08
CA ALA A 44 -5.39 4.47 2.65
C ALA A 44 -6.58 5.29 2.12
N THR A 45 -6.95 5.08 0.87
CA THR A 45 -8.13 5.70 0.26
C THR A 45 -9.39 5.13 0.90
N GLU A 46 -9.53 3.81 0.95
CA GLU A 46 -10.65 3.10 1.56
C GLU A 46 -10.85 3.49 3.03
N GLN A 47 -9.76 3.57 3.81
CA GLN A 47 -9.82 3.98 5.21
C GLN A 47 -10.38 5.41 5.36
N LEU A 48 -9.92 6.35 4.53
CA LEU A 48 -10.42 7.74 4.58
C LEU A 48 -11.89 7.82 4.15
N GLU A 49 -12.30 7.03 3.15
CA GLU A 49 -13.71 6.94 2.73
C GLU A 49 -14.59 6.37 3.85
N HIS A 50 -14.15 5.27 4.48
CA HIS A 50 -14.82 4.64 5.60
C HIS A 50 -15.00 5.60 6.78
N ASP A 51 -13.97 6.40 7.07
CA ASP A 51 -13.99 7.36 8.18
C ASP A 51 -14.75 8.67 7.84
N GLY A 52 -15.32 8.78 6.63
CA GLY A 52 -16.02 9.97 6.16
C GLY A 52 -15.10 11.19 5.99
N GLU A 53 -13.78 10.97 5.91
CA GLU A 53 -12.78 12.00 5.76
C GLU A 53 -12.60 12.42 4.29
N LYS A 54 -12.05 13.62 4.10
CA LYS A 54 -11.68 14.09 2.76
C LYS A 54 -10.54 13.25 2.20
N VAL A 55 -10.86 12.42 1.21
CA VAL A 55 -9.90 11.70 0.38
C VAL A 55 -9.12 12.68 -0.50
N SER A 56 -7.90 13.03 -0.09
CA SER A 56 -7.01 13.88 -0.87
C SER A 56 -5.64 13.26 -1.02
N GLY A 57 -5.00 13.47 -2.17
CA GLY A 57 -3.67 12.93 -2.44
C GLY A 57 -2.61 13.36 -1.41
N SER A 58 -2.72 14.58 -0.86
CA SER A 58 -1.84 15.04 0.21
C SER A 58 -2.03 14.25 1.52
N ARG A 59 -3.27 13.99 1.92
CA ARG A 59 -3.57 13.21 3.13
C ARG A 59 -3.10 11.78 2.99
N ILE A 60 -3.34 11.17 1.84
CA ILE A 60 -2.86 9.81 1.53
C ILE A 60 -1.33 9.75 1.56
N ALA A 61 -0.64 10.72 0.95
CA ALA A 61 0.82 10.77 0.98
C ALA A 61 1.37 10.89 2.41
N VAL A 62 0.72 11.68 3.27
CA VAL A 62 1.09 11.80 4.69
C VAL A 62 0.85 10.49 5.44
N MET A 63 -0.29 9.84 5.22
CA MET A 63 -0.66 8.61 5.94
C MET A 63 0.18 7.40 5.54
N THR A 64 0.56 7.31 4.27
CA THR A 64 1.27 6.15 3.71
C THR A 64 2.78 6.36 3.57
N GLY A 65 3.25 7.61 3.57
CA GLY A 65 4.62 7.96 3.19
C GLY A 65 4.91 7.80 1.69
N VAL A 66 3.92 7.44 0.86
CA VAL A 66 4.09 7.32 -0.59
C VAL A 66 4.20 8.70 -1.21
N HIS A 67 5.14 8.87 -2.14
CA HIS A 67 5.37 10.17 -2.77
C HIS A 67 4.14 10.65 -3.54
N ARG A 68 3.80 11.94 -3.42
CA ARG A 68 2.60 12.56 -4.03
C ARG A 68 2.42 12.27 -5.53
N LYS A 69 3.51 12.15 -6.30
CA LYS A 69 3.46 11.80 -7.73
C LYS A 69 2.96 10.37 -7.96
N ASP A 70 3.39 9.44 -7.10
CA ASP A 70 2.93 8.05 -7.14
C ASP A 70 1.46 7.96 -6.71
N VAL A 71 1.09 8.65 -5.63
CA VAL A 71 -0.32 8.72 -5.18
C VAL A 71 -1.23 9.22 -6.30
N ALA A 72 -0.91 10.37 -6.91
CA ALA A 72 -1.71 10.93 -7.99
C ALA A 72 -1.77 10.02 -9.23
N ARG A 73 -0.72 9.23 -9.49
CA ARG A 73 -0.70 8.26 -10.59
C ARG A 73 -1.60 7.07 -10.28
N PHE A 74 -1.54 6.50 -9.08
CA PHE A 74 -2.36 5.36 -8.69
C PHE A 74 -3.84 5.71 -8.59
N GLN A 75 -4.20 6.87 -8.01
CA GLN A 75 -5.60 7.32 -7.93
C GLN A 75 -6.27 7.54 -9.30
N ARG A 76 -5.49 7.79 -10.36
CA ARG A 76 -6.02 7.91 -11.73
C ARG A 76 -6.17 6.55 -12.43
N ALA A 77 -5.40 5.56 -11.98
CA ALA A 77 -5.31 4.26 -12.63
C ALA A 77 -6.32 3.23 -12.09
N VAL A 78 -6.91 3.47 -10.92
CA VAL A 78 -7.94 2.59 -10.34
C VAL A 78 -9.30 2.95 -10.94
N PRO A 79 -9.90 2.10 -11.80
CA PRO A 79 -11.30 2.24 -12.16
C PRO A 79 -12.10 1.99 -10.89
N LYS A 80 -13.00 2.91 -10.53
CA LYS A 80 -13.94 2.69 -9.43
C LYS A 80 -14.88 1.55 -9.80
N GLU A 81 -14.52 0.30 -9.48
CA GLU A 81 -15.52 -0.76 -9.40
C GLU A 81 -16.44 -0.40 -8.24
N LYS A 82 -17.65 0.05 -8.57
CA LYS A 82 -18.68 0.29 -7.58
C LYS A 82 -18.95 -1.04 -6.86
N PRO A 83 -18.94 -1.10 -5.52
CA PRO A 83 -19.40 -2.29 -4.82
C PRO A 83 -20.85 -2.55 -5.24
N LYS A 84 -21.14 -3.82 -5.54
CA LYS A 84 -22.47 -4.32 -5.85
C LYS A 84 -23.36 -4.37 -4.60
#